data_AF-A0A822FAQ3-F1
#
_entry.id   AF-A0A822FAQ3-F1
#
_cell.length_a   1.000
_cell.length_b   1.000
_cell.length_c   1.000
_cell.angle_alpha   90.00
_cell.angle_beta   90.00
_cell.angle_gamma   90.00
#
_symmetry.space_group_name_H-M   'P 1'
#
loop_
_entity.id
_entity.type
_entity.pdbx_description
1 polymer ?
#
loop_
_entity_poly.entity_id
_entity_poly.type
_entity_poly.pdbx_seq_one_letter_code
_entity_poly.pdbx_strand_id
1 'polypeptide(L)'
;MTDNKRFKIKILLIDNNEQKIYPEFITPLVHQLKPNNEYVNVDVCFENDQLIIQRNDTSTILFRRPSYCPFTTLHLQNNSSTIPDNPSNSIAVGIVVLFETHDHHILITRRASHMRTFPSCWVCPGGGIEEGET
;
A
#
# COMPACT_ATOMS: atom_id res chain seq x y z
N MET A 1 -23.71 -5.15 -19.82
CA MET A 1 -23.71 -5.44 -18.38
C MET A 1 -22.51 -6.34 -18.13
N THR A 2 -21.32 -5.74 -18.14
CA THR A 2 -20.04 -6.46 -18.08
C THR A 2 -19.67 -6.67 -16.63
N ASP A 3 -19.50 -7.95 -16.26
CA ASP A 3 -18.96 -8.37 -14.98
C ASP A 3 -17.58 -7.76 -14.77
N ASN A 4 -17.54 -6.67 -13.99
CA ASN A 4 -16.32 -6.01 -13.55
C ASN A 4 -15.69 -6.88 -12.45
N LYS A 5 -15.11 -8.02 -12.86
CA LYS A 5 -14.22 -8.80 -12.01
C LYS A 5 -12.99 -7.93 -11.76
N ARG A 6 -13.02 -7.11 -10.70
CA ARG A 6 -11.82 -6.43 -10.20
C ARG A 6 -10.88 -7.52 -9.72
N PHE A 7 -9.92 -7.87 -10.58
CA PHE A 7 -8.77 -8.68 -10.24
C PHE A 7 -8.01 -7.95 -9.12
N LYS A 8 -7.68 -8.66 -8.03
CA LYS A 8 -7.08 -8.08 -6.83
C LYS A 8 -5.71 -8.71 -6.61
N ILE A 9 -4.65 -7.90 -6.77
CA ILE A 9 -3.30 -8.24 -6.31
C ILE A 9 -3.39 -8.67 -4.83
N LYS A 10 -2.84 -9.84 -4.52
CA LYS A 10 -2.85 -10.37 -3.16
C LYS A 10 -1.73 -9.70 -2.37
N ILE A 11 -2.00 -9.36 -1.12
CA ILE A 11 -0.98 -8.83 -0.21
C ILE A 11 -0.77 -9.83 0.90
N LEU A 12 0.48 -10.17 1.17
CA LEU A 12 0.89 -11.03 2.27
C LEU A 12 1.90 -10.28 3.12
N LEU A 13 1.60 -10.17 4.42
CA LEU A 13 2.53 -9.63 5.41
C LEU A 13 3.21 -10.80 6.12
N ILE A 14 4.51 -10.69 6.39
CA ILE A 14 5.27 -11.67 7.18
C ILE A 14 5.92 -10.94 8.35
N ASP A 15 5.63 -11.33 9.59
CA ASP A 15 6.22 -10.71 10.77
C ASP A 15 7.64 -11.24 11.07
N ASN A 16 8.27 -10.77 12.17
CA ASN A 16 9.59 -11.23 12.58
C ASN A 16 9.65 -12.70 13.02
N ASN A 17 8.50 -13.32 13.30
CA ASN A 17 8.40 -14.73 13.70
C ASN A 17 8.07 -15.63 12.49
N GLU A 18 8.21 -15.10 11.26
CA GLU A 18 7.82 -15.76 10.01
C GLU A 18 6.32 -16.10 9.93
N GLN A 19 5.49 -15.45 10.74
CA GLN A 19 4.05 -15.63 10.71
C GLN A 19 3.44 -14.91 9.51
N LYS A 20 2.70 -15.67 8.71
CA LYS A 20 1.92 -15.16 7.57
C LYS A 20 0.66 -14.46 8.06
N ILE A 21 0.51 -13.19 7.70
CA ILE A 21 -0.61 -12.33 8.06
C ILE A 21 -1.28 -11.84 6.77
N TYR A 22 -2.58 -12.13 6.65
CA TYR A 22 -3.41 -11.58 5.57
C TYR A 22 -3.97 -10.24 6.05
N PRO A 23 -3.73 -9.14 5.31
CA PRO A 23 -3.97 -7.83 5.87
C PRO A 23 -5.45 -7.47 5.95
N GLU A 24 -5.84 -6.94 7.10
CA GLU A 24 -7.17 -6.36 7.30
C GLU A 24 -7.22 -4.93 6.75
N PHE A 25 -8.32 -4.58 6.08
CA PHE A 25 -8.51 -3.25 5.50
C PHE A 25 -8.57 -2.14 6.57
N ILE A 26 -9.06 -2.44 7.76
CA ILE A 26 -9.37 -1.45 8.81
C ILE A 26 -8.18 -1.12 9.73
N THR A 27 -7.09 -1.91 9.63
CA THR A 27 -5.92 -1.79 10.48
C THR A 27 -4.73 -1.32 9.65
N PRO A 28 -3.98 -0.29 10.07
CA PRO A 28 -2.79 0.14 9.32
C PRO A 28 -1.82 -1.02 9.10
N LEU A 29 -1.38 -1.25 7.85
CA LEU A 29 -0.50 -2.37 7.50
C LEU A 29 0.79 -2.39 8.32
N VAL A 30 1.37 -1.23 8.58
CA VAL A 30 2.58 -1.09 9.42
C VAL A 30 2.32 -1.59 10.84
N HIS A 31 1.13 -1.34 11.41
CA HIS A 31 0.78 -1.80 12.76
C HIS A 31 0.62 -3.31 12.84
N GLN A 32 0.23 -3.96 11.74
CA GLN A 32 0.13 -5.42 11.67
C GLN A 32 1.52 -6.09 11.69
N LEU A 33 2.56 -5.41 11.18
CA LEU A 33 3.96 -5.89 11.23
C LEU A 33 4.70 -5.48 12.51
N LYS A 34 4.41 -4.27 13.02
CA LYS A 34 5.04 -3.69 14.19
C LYS A 34 4.05 -2.74 14.89
N PRO A 35 3.34 -3.22 15.94
CA PRO A 35 2.32 -2.44 16.63
C PRO A 35 2.83 -1.08 17.12
N ASN A 36 1.95 -0.08 17.07
CA ASN A 36 2.20 1.30 17.53
C ASN A 36 3.32 2.08 16.83
N ASN A 37 3.96 1.54 15.79
CA ASN A 37 4.98 2.26 15.03
C ASN A 37 4.43 2.89 13.75
N GLU A 38 5.08 3.96 13.29
CA GLU A 38 4.73 4.62 12.02
C GLU A 38 5.47 4.02 10.82
N TYR A 39 6.56 3.32 11.10
CA TYR A 39 7.42 2.69 10.11
C TYR A 39 8.00 1.37 10.60
N VAL A 40 8.44 0.56 9.65
CA VAL A 40 9.16 -0.68 9.88
C VAL A 40 10.06 -0.99 8.67
N ASN A 41 11.23 -1.56 8.90
CA ASN A 41 12.12 -2.02 7.84
C ASN A 41 11.62 -3.37 7.32
N VAL A 42 11.61 -3.54 6.00
CA VAL A 42 11.01 -4.70 5.35
C VAL A 42 11.83 -5.16 4.15
N ASP A 43 11.70 -6.42 3.80
CA ASP A 43 11.98 -6.90 2.46
C ASP A 43 10.66 -6.97 1.68
N VAL A 44 10.73 -6.66 0.39
CA VAL A 44 9.56 -6.63 -0.50
C VAL A 44 9.83 -7.52 -1.69
N CYS A 45 8.87 -8.38 -2.00
CA CYS A 45 8.90 -9.23 -3.18
C CYS A 45 7.53 -9.16 -3.88
N PHE A 46 7.53 -9.10 -5.21
CA PHE A 46 6.33 -9.19 -6.02
C PHE A 46 6.46 -10.36 -6.99
N GLU A 47 5.67 -11.41 -6.78
CA GLU A 47 5.71 -12.63 -7.59
C GLU A 47 4.29 -13.18 -7.76
N ASN A 48 3.93 -13.62 -8.97
CA ASN A 48 2.65 -14.28 -9.26
C ASN A 48 1.42 -13.49 -8.75
N ASP A 49 1.37 -12.19 -9.06
CA ASP A 49 0.29 -11.26 -8.65
C ASP A 49 0.12 -11.16 -7.12
N GLN A 50 1.19 -11.45 -6.37
CA GLN A 50 1.25 -11.37 -4.93
C GLN A 50 2.39 -10.45 -4.48
N LEU A 51 2.03 -9.40 -3.75
CA LEU A 51 2.96 -8.54 -3.03
C LEU A 51 3.22 -9.12 -1.64
N ILE A 52 4.46 -9.51 -1.38
CA ILE A 52 4.94 -10.02 -0.09
C ILE A 52 5.74 -8.90 0.58
N ILE A 53 5.35 -8.54 1.79
CA ILE A 53 6.05 -7.57 2.64
C ILE A 53 6.48 -8.29 3.92
N GLN A 54 7.78 -8.56 4.03
CA GLN A 54 8.34 -9.27 5.17
C GLN A 54 9.08 -8.29 6.08
N ARG A 55 8.79 -8.32 7.38
CA ARG A 55 9.55 -7.51 8.34
C ARG A 55 11.00 -8.01 8.38
N ASN A 56 11.92 -7.09 8.21
CA ASN A 56 13.34 -7.32 8.38
C ASN A 56 13.96 -6.04 8.95
N ASP A 57 14.23 -6.03 10.25
CA ASP A 57 14.79 -4.86 10.96
C ASP A 57 16.20 -4.46 10.44
N THR A 58 16.86 -5.30 9.62
CA THR A 58 18.16 -5.00 8.99
C THR A 58 18.05 -4.47 7.55
N SER A 59 16.88 -4.55 6.93
CA SER A 59 16.68 -4.12 5.53
C SER A 59 16.75 -2.60 5.39
N THR A 60 17.11 -2.11 4.20
CA THR A 60 17.16 -0.67 3.91
C THR A 60 15.82 -0.11 3.43
N ILE A 61 14.86 -0.98 3.06
CA ILE A 61 13.56 -0.55 2.57
C ILE A 61 12.66 -0.19 3.75
N LEU A 62 12.23 1.08 3.79
CA LEU A 62 11.38 1.61 4.85
C LEU A 62 9.91 1.56 4.44
N PHE A 63 9.14 0.69 5.08
CA PHE A 63 7.69 0.68 4.94
C PHE A 63 7.06 1.61 5.97
N ARG A 64 6.39 2.67 5.51
CA ARG A 64 5.92 3.77 6.37
C ARG A 64 4.49 4.18 6.03
N ARG A 65 3.72 4.52 7.06
CA ARG A 65 2.45 5.24 6.92
C ARG A 65 2.64 6.73 7.25
N PRO A 66 1.81 7.64 6.69
CA PRO A 66 1.73 9.00 7.19
C PRO A 66 1.28 9.04 8.67
N SER A 67 1.72 10.07 9.40
CA SER A 67 1.30 10.29 10.81
C SER A 67 -0.20 10.57 10.92
N TYR A 68 -0.79 11.21 9.91
CA TYR A 68 -2.22 11.51 9.79
C TYR A 68 -3.02 10.38 9.11
N CYS A 69 -2.54 9.13 9.13
CA CYS A 69 -3.25 8.00 8.53
C CYS A 69 -4.63 7.81 9.18
N PRO A 70 -5.74 7.85 8.42
CA PRO A 70 -7.09 7.74 8.99
C PRO A 70 -7.33 6.37 9.64
N PHE A 71 -6.68 5.32 9.15
CA PHE A 71 -6.78 3.98 9.71
C PHE A 71 -6.19 3.87 11.12
N THR A 72 -5.30 4.77 11.53
CA THR A 72 -4.79 4.79 12.91
C THR A 72 -5.91 5.16 13.90
N THR A 73 -6.72 6.18 13.59
CA THR A 73 -7.87 6.56 14.41
C THR A 73 -8.97 5.49 14.34
N LEU A 74 -9.24 4.95 13.15
CA LEU A 74 -10.25 3.89 12.96
C LEU A 74 -9.90 2.63 13.75
N HIS A 75 -8.64 2.19 13.76
CA HIS A 75 -8.19 1.04 14.53
C HIS A 75 -8.42 1.23 16.05
N LEU A 76 -8.16 2.43 16.58
CA LEU A 76 -8.40 2.74 17.99
C LEU A 76 -9.90 2.75 18.35
N GLN A 77 -10.75 3.19 17.42
CA GLN A 77 -12.21 3.30 17.62
C GLN A 77 -12.95 1.96 17.43
N ASN A 78 -12.47 1.08 16.55
CA ASN A 78 -13.14 -0.16 16.16
C ASN A 78 -13.01 -1.33 17.15
N ASN A 79 -12.55 -1.12 18.38
CA ASN A 79 -12.53 -2.16 19.42
C ASN A 79 -13.94 -2.69 19.81
N SER A 80 -15.02 -2.23 19.17
CA SER A 80 -16.39 -2.68 19.47
C SER A 80 -17.35 -2.86 18.28
N SER A 81 -16.93 -2.67 17.02
CA SER A 81 -17.86 -2.78 15.87
C SER A 81 -17.20 -3.45 14.66
N THR A 82 -17.69 -4.63 14.29
CA THR A 82 -17.31 -5.28 13.02
C THR A 82 -17.85 -4.45 11.87
N ILE A 83 -16.95 -3.84 11.07
CA ILE A 83 -17.36 -3.20 9.82
C ILE A 83 -17.86 -4.31 8.90
N PRO A 84 -19.09 -4.23 8.36
CA PRO A 84 -19.61 -5.26 7.48
C PRO A 84 -18.69 -5.44 6.26
N ASP A 85 -18.47 -6.69 5.89
CA ASP A 85 -17.68 -7.07 4.72
C ASP A 85 -18.29 -6.46 3.45
N ASN A 86 -17.76 -5.31 3.05
CA ASN A 86 -18.10 -4.66 1.81
C ASN A 86 -17.07 -5.07 0.74
N PRO A 87 -17.47 -5.56 -0.45
CA PRO A 87 -16.54 -5.88 -1.53
C PRO A 87 -15.65 -4.70 -1.97
N SER A 88 -16.01 -3.45 -1.61
CA SER A 88 -15.17 -2.25 -1.80
C SER A 88 -14.03 -2.09 -0.78
N ASN A 89 -14.05 -2.82 0.33
CA ASN A 89 -13.00 -2.80 1.35
C ASN A 89 -11.82 -3.66 0.88
N SER A 90 -11.09 -3.16 -0.13
CA SER A 90 -9.89 -3.80 -0.63
C SER A 90 -8.70 -2.85 -0.58
N ILE A 91 -7.55 -3.42 -0.24
CA ILE A 91 -6.28 -2.73 -0.34
C ILE A 91 -5.82 -2.85 -1.80
N ALA A 92 -5.61 -1.72 -2.45
CA ALA A 92 -5.05 -1.66 -3.80
C ALA A 92 -3.53 -1.49 -3.72
N VAL A 93 -2.81 -2.10 -4.66
CA VAL A 93 -1.37 -1.92 -4.84
C VAL A 93 -1.12 -0.98 -6.01
N GLY A 94 -0.23 -0.03 -5.82
CA GLY A 94 0.22 0.88 -6.86
C GLY A 94 1.72 0.98 -6.89
N ILE A 95 2.24 1.30 -8.07
CA ILE A 95 3.66 1.51 -8.34
C ILE A 95 3.90 2.97 -8.72
N VAL A 96 5.04 3.50 -8.31
CA VAL A 96 5.56 4.79 -8.76
C VAL A 96 7.00 4.62 -9.19
N VAL A 97 7.39 5.37 -10.22
CA VAL A 97 8.76 5.35 -10.75
C VAL A 97 9.40 6.69 -10.47
N LEU A 98 10.57 6.64 -9.82
CA LEU A 98 11.44 7.81 -9.70
C LEU A 98 12.42 7.78 -10.87
N PHE A 99 12.23 8.69 -11.83
CA PHE A 99 13.14 8.83 -12.96
C PHE A 99 14.07 10.01 -12.70
N GLU A 100 15.36 9.71 -12.51
CA GLU A 100 16.43 10.69 -12.30
C GLU A 100 17.27 10.81 -13.58
N THR A 101 17.50 12.03 -14.03
CA THR A 101 18.37 12.32 -15.18
C THR A 101 19.85 12.36 -14.74
N HIS A 102 20.77 12.27 -15.69
CA HIS A 102 22.22 12.30 -15.41
C HIS A 102 22.70 13.58 -14.69
N ASP A 103 21.94 14.66 -14.79
CA ASP A 103 22.15 15.96 -14.15
C ASP A 103 21.36 16.12 -12.84
N HIS A 104 20.94 15.01 -12.23
CA HIS A 104 20.30 14.95 -10.90
C HIS A 104 18.94 15.64 -10.79
N HIS A 105 18.16 15.68 -11.88
CA HIS A 105 16.77 16.13 -11.85
C HIS A 105 15.80 14.95 -11.80
N ILE A 106 14.74 15.09 -11.00
CA ILE A 106 13.70 14.07 -10.86
C ILE A 106 12.47 14.46 -11.68
N LEU A 107 11.99 13.55 -12.54
CA LEU A 107 10.75 13.73 -13.27
C LEU A 107 9.53 13.60 -12.33
N ILE A 108 8.75 14.67 -12.26
CA ILE A 108 7.44 14.70 -11.61
C ILE A 108 6.38 15.16 -12.62
N THR A 109 5.15 14.67 -12.45
CA THR A 109 4.02 15.00 -13.32
C THR A 109 2.92 15.67 -12.51
N ARG A 110 2.26 16.67 -13.11
CA ARG A 110 1.10 17.31 -12.50
C ARG A 110 -0.17 16.66 -13.03
N ARG A 111 -0.99 16.13 -12.12
CA ARG A 111 -2.29 15.54 -12.48
C ARG A 111 -3.23 16.57 -13.10
N ALA A 112 -4.01 16.16 -14.09
CA ALA A 112 -4.92 17.06 -14.80
C ALA A 112 -5.96 17.66 -13.85
N SER A 113 -6.32 18.93 -14.07
CA SER A 113 -7.21 19.69 -13.19
C SER A 113 -8.63 19.10 -13.10
N HIS A 114 -9.08 18.40 -14.13
CA HIS A 114 -10.41 17.80 -14.20
C HIS A 114 -10.50 16.40 -13.54
N MET A 115 -9.41 15.87 -12.97
CA MET A 115 -9.43 14.56 -12.32
C MET A 115 -10.22 14.59 -11.01
N ARG A 116 -11.02 13.55 -10.77
CA ARG A 116 -11.82 13.42 -9.53
C ARG A 116 -10.95 13.23 -8.28
N THR A 117 -9.84 12.50 -8.39
CA THR A 117 -8.95 12.21 -7.27
C THR A 117 -7.61 12.93 -7.45
N PHE A 118 -7.24 13.73 -6.44
CA PHE A 118 -6.00 14.50 -6.36
C PHE A 118 -5.73 15.38 -7.61
N PRO A 119 -6.67 16.26 -8.02
CA PRO A 119 -6.46 17.15 -9.16
C PRO A 119 -5.32 18.13 -8.90
N SER A 120 -4.58 18.48 -9.96
CA SER A 120 -3.45 19.44 -9.90
C SER A 120 -2.28 19.06 -8.98
N CYS A 121 -2.29 17.90 -8.32
CA CYS A 121 -1.18 17.45 -7.48
C CYS A 121 0.03 17.05 -8.33
N TRP A 122 1.22 17.43 -7.87
CA TRP A 122 2.49 16.92 -8.38
C TRP A 122 2.77 15.55 -7.78
N VAL A 123 3.00 14.55 -8.63
CA VAL A 123 3.26 13.17 -8.24
C VAL A 123 4.37 12.58 -9.11
N CYS A 124 5.09 11.58 -8.58
CA CYS A 124 5.90 10.73 -9.46
C CYS A 124 4.99 9.99 -10.44
N PRO A 125 5.43 9.76 -11.69
CA PRO A 125 4.68 8.93 -12.62
C PRO A 125 4.45 7.53 -12.03
N GLY A 126 3.24 7.00 -12.21
CA GLY A 126 2.83 5.74 -11.58
C GLY A 126 1.37 5.39 -11.84
N GLY A 127 0.96 4.23 -11.32
CA GLY A 127 -0.35 3.63 -11.58
C GLY A 127 -0.69 2.49 -10.61
N GLY A 128 -1.86 1.89 -10.82
CA GLY A 128 -2.18 0.60 -10.18
C GLY A 128 -1.46 -0.53 -10.91
N ILE A 129 -1.21 -1.64 -10.20
CA ILE A 129 -0.69 -2.87 -10.81
C ILE A 129 -1.86 -3.71 -11.31
N GLU A 130 -1.76 -4.23 -12.53
CA GLU A 130 -2.72 -5.15 -13.14
C GLU A 130 -2.21 -6.60 -13.13
N GLU A 131 -3.12 -7.57 -13.30
CA GLU A 131 -2.77 -9.00 -13.27
C GLU A 131 -1.90 -9.38 -14.47
N GLY A 132 -0.82 -10.13 -14.22
CA GLY A 132 0.13 -10.55 -15.26
C GLY A 132 1.20 -9.52 -15.61
N GLU A 133 1.25 -8.37 -14.92
CA GLU A 133 2.36 -7.43 -14.99
C GLU A 133 3.55 -7.89 -14.12
N THR A 134 4.78 -7.50 -14.50
CA THR A 134 6.03 -7.91 -13.82
C THR A 134 6.80 -6.72 -13.27
#